data_AF-A0A5C9AL86-F1
#
_entry.id   AF-A0A5C9AL86-F1
#
_cell.length_a   1.000
_cell.length_b   1.000
_cell.length_c   1.000
_cell.angle_alpha   90.00
_cell.angle_beta   90.00
_cell.angle_gamma   90.00
#
_symmetry.space_group_name_H-M   'P 1'
#
loop_
_entity.id
_entity.type
_entity.pdbx_description
1 polymer ?
#
loop_
_entity_poly.entity_id
_entity_poly.type
_entity_poly.pdbx_seq_one_letter_code
_entity_poly.pdbx_strand_id
1 'polypeptide(L)'
;ENGTIGIDAGATGIEAVKGVKAKTMHDETAKDDTRYGTLIDHNIVGTTHQHIYNFRLDLDVDGENNSLVAMDPVVKPNTAGGPRTSTMQVNQYNIGNEQDAAQKFDPGTIRLLSNPNKENRMGNPVSYQIIPYAGGTHPVAKGAQFAPDEWIYHRLSFMDKQLWVTRYHPGERFPEGKYPNRSTHDTGLGQYSKDNESLDNTDAVVWMTTGTTHVARAEEWPIMPTEWVHTLLKPWNFFDETPTLGALKKDK
;
A
#
# COMPACT_ATOMS: atom_id res chain seq x y z
N GLU A 1 -3.62 -16.94 -13.45
CA GLU A 1 -3.44 -18.41 -13.54
C GLU A 1 -2.85 -19.01 -12.28
N ASN A 2 -1.68 -18.56 -11.82
CA ASN A 2 -1.04 -19.09 -10.60
C ASN A 2 -1.64 -18.62 -9.25
N GLY A 3 -2.83 -18.01 -9.28
CA GLY A 3 -3.51 -17.43 -8.10
C GLY A 3 -3.12 -15.99 -7.74
N THR A 4 -2.06 -15.41 -8.31
CA THR A 4 -1.70 -14.00 -8.02
C THR A 4 -2.73 -13.04 -8.63
N ILE A 5 -3.07 -11.99 -7.87
CA ILE A 5 -3.85 -10.85 -8.32
C ILE A 5 -2.96 -9.60 -8.21
N GLY A 6 -2.83 -8.87 -9.32
CA GLY A 6 -2.16 -7.56 -9.34
C GLY A 6 -3.17 -6.44 -9.52
N ILE A 7 -2.93 -5.32 -8.84
CA ILE A 7 -3.71 -4.08 -9.01
C ILE A 7 -2.72 -2.96 -9.27
N ASP A 8 -2.78 -2.42 -10.48
CA ASP A 8 -1.89 -1.37 -10.95
C ASP A 8 -2.69 -0.09 -11.20
N ALA A 9 -2.13 1.05 -10.80
CA ALA A 9 -2.71 2.37 -11.08
C ALA A 9 -1.78 3.15 -12.00
N GLY A 10 -2.30 3.57 -13.14
CA GLY A 10 -1.59 4.38 -14.13
C GLY A 10 -2.09 5.82 -14.14
N ALA A 11 -1.17 6.78 -14.13
CA ALA A 11 -1.46 8.21 -14.29
C ALA A 11 -0.86 8.75 -15.59
N THR A 12 -1.63 9.56 -16.30
CA THR A 12 -1.24 10.29 -17.53
C THR A 12 -2.12 11.55 -17.61
N GLY A 13 -2.06 12.29 -18.71
CA GLY A 13 -2.86 13.50 -18.93
C GLY A 13 -2.02 14.76 -18.85
N ILE A 14 -2.65 15.86 -18.45
CA ILE A 14 -2.04 17.19 -18.43
C ILE A 14 -1.84 17.63 -16.99
N GLU A 15 -0.63 18.09 -16.65
CA GLU A 15 -0.32 18.58 -15.31
C GLU A 15 -1.11 19.84 -14.93
N ALA A 16 -1.37 20.01 -13.64
CA ALA A 16 -1.83 21.27 -13.09
C ALA A 16 -0.65 22.22 -12.89
N VAL A 17 -0.65 23.35 -13.60
CA VAL A 17 0.50 24.25 -13.67
C VAL A 17 0.27 25.61 -13.03
N LYS A 18 1.35 26.22 -12.55
CA LYS A 18 1.40 27.60 -12.05
C LYS A 18 2.04 28.49 -13.11
N GLY A 19 1.35 29.56 -13.49
CA GLY A 19 1.93 30.63 -14.32
C GLY A 19 2.95 31.45 -13.54
N VAL A 20 4.15 31.64 -14.11
CA VAL A 20 5.27 32.33 -13.45
C VAL A 20 5.98 33.32 -14.38
N LYS A 21 6.83 34.19 -13.84
CA LYS A 21 7.58 35.17 -14.63
C LYS A 21 8.80 34.54 -15.33
N ALA A 22 9.47 33.60 -14.66
CA ALA A 22 10.65 32.94 -15.22
C ALA A 22 10.34 32.21 -16.53
N LYS A 23 11.16 32.46 -17.54
CA LYS A 23 11.25 31.70 -18.79
C LYS A 23 12.31 30.61 -18.68
N THR A 24 13.40 30.87 -17.99
CA THR A 24 14.47 29.90 -17.75
C THR A 24 14.94 29.96 -16.29
N MET A 25 15.76 28.99 -15.88
CA MET A 25 16.37 28.98 -14.55
C MET A 25 17.39 30.10 -14.32
N HIS A 26 17.74 30.88 -15.35
CA HIS A 26 18.67 32.01 -15.26
C HIS A 26 17.97 33.32 -14.89
N ASP A 27 16.63 33.36 -14.88
CA ASP A 27 15.88 34.58 -14.59
C ASP A 27 15.82 34.88 -13.09
N GLU A 28 15.68 36.17 -12.74
CA GLU A 28 15.74 36.65 -11.36
C GLU A 28 14.76 35.93 -10.41
N THR A 29 13.53 35.65 -10.88
CA THR A 29 12.49 35.03 -10.07
C THR A 29 12.55 33.50 -10.06
N ALA A 30 13.40 32.86 -10.88
CA ALA A 30 13.38 31.41 -11.09
C ALA A 30 13.40 30.63 -9.77
N LYS A 31 14.30 31.00 -8.85
CA LYS A 31 14.43 30.33 -7.54
C LYS A 31 13.15 30.39 -6.71
N ASP A 32 12.46 31.53 -6.70
CA ASP A 32 11.22 31.69 -5.93
C ASP A 32 10.01 31.10 -6.67
N ASP A 33 9.98 31.21 -7.99
CA ASP A 33 8.97 30.64 -8.87
C ASP A 33 8.94 29.10 -8.73
N THR A 34 10.11 28.46 -8.64
CA THR A 34 10.29 27.00 -8.56
C THR A 34 10.42 26.47 -7.13
N ARG A 35 10.07 27.25 -6.10
CA ARG A 35 10.15 26.78 -4.70
C ARG A 35 9.30 25.54 -4.43
N TYR A 36 8.20 25.38 -5.17
CA TYR A 36 7.18 24.35 -4.96
C TYR A 36 6.94 23.49 -6.22
N GLY A 37 7.88 23.47 -7.16
CA GLY A 37 7.70 22.76 -8.42
C GLY A 37 8.80 23.04 -9.43
N THR A 38 8.86 22.23 -10.48
CA THR A 38 9.86 22.35 -11.54
C THR A 38 9.39 23.34 -12.61
N LEU A 39 10.27 24.20 -13.12
CA LEU A 39 10.01 24.97 -14.34
C LEU A 39 10.08 24.01 -15.53
N ILE A 40 8.92 23.59 -16.05
CA ILE A 40 8.81 22.56 -17.10
C ILE A 40 8.65 23.14 -18.51
N ASP A 41 8.28 24.40 -18.62
CA ASP A 41 8.25 25.18 -19.85
C ASP A 41 8.39 26.67 -19.52
N HIS A 42 8.57 27.52 -20.53
CA HIS A 42 8.62 28.97 -20.35
C HIS A 42 7.36 29.46 -19.65
N ASN A 43 7.51 30.14 -18.52
CA ASN A 43 6.43 30.71 -17.71
C ASN A 43 5.51 29.66 -17.03
N ILE A 44 5.89 28.37 -17.02
CA ILE A 44 5.04 27.26 -16.56
C ILE A 44 5.80 26.38 -15.56
N VAL A 45 5.30 26.35 -14.32
CA VAL A 45 5.82 25.46 -13.26
C VAL A 45 4.83 24.32 -13.01
N GLY A 46 5.31 23.07 -13.13
CA GLY A 46 4.60 21.89 -12.66
C GLY A 46 4.71 21.80 -11.14
N THR A 47 3.59 22.07 -10.44
CA THR A 47 3.60 22.17 -8.97
C THR A 47 3.71 20.77 -8.36
N THR A 48 4.66 20.56 -7.44
CA THR A 48 4.88 19.27 -6.79
C THR A 48 3.64 18.83 -6.01
N HIS A 49 3.25 17.57 -6.15
CA HIS A 49 2.08 17.00 -5.49
C HIS A 49 2.22 15.49 -5.27
N GLN A 50 1.20 14.84 -4.70
CA GLN A 50 1.14 13.38 -4.55
C GLN A 50 -0.08 12.81 -5.28
N HIS A 51 0.08 11.64 -5.88
CA HIS A 51 -1.04 10.78 -6.26
C HIS A 51 -1.13 9.66 -5.23
N ILE A 52 -2.25 9.56 -4.52
CA ILE A 52 -2.45 8.55 -3.47
C ILE A 52 -3.73 7.78 -3.78
N TYR A 53 -3.60 6.48 -3.94
CA TYR A 53 -4.68 5.55 -4.21
C TYR A 53 -4.90 4.68 -2.98
N ASN A 54 -6.15 4.33 -2.70
CA ASN A 54 -6.49 3.35 -1.68
C ASN A 54 -7.50 2.34 -2.23
N PHE A 55 -7.25 1.05 -1.99
CA PHE A 55 -8.09 -0.05 -2.44
C PHE A 55 -8.70 -0.76 -1.25
N ARG A 56 -10.04 -0.83 -1.20
CA ARG A 56 -10.80 -1.68 -0.26
C ARG A 56 -10.88 -3.11 -0.81
N LEU A 57 -10.40 -4.07 -0.04
CA LEU A 57 -10.28 -5.48 -0.43
C LEU A 57 -10.89 -6.37 0.66
N ASP A 58 -12.13 -6.77 0.42
CA ASP A 58 -12.85 -7.76 1.20
C ASP A 58 -12.31 -9.15 0.84
N LEU A 59 -11.32 -9.63 1.58
CA LEU A 59 -10.64 -10.89 1.26
C LEU A 59 -11.15 -11.99 2.20
N ASP A 60 -11.95 -12.90 1.65
CA ASP A 60 -12.33 -14.15 2.34
C ASP A 60 -11.33 -15.26 1.99
N VAL A 61 -10.20 -15.31 2.69
CA VAL A 61 -9.13 -16.29 2.40
C VAL A 61 -9.63 -17.70 2.75
N ASP A 62 -10.11 -18.41 1.73
CA ASP A 62 -10.74 -19.73 1.87
C ASP A 62 -11.85 -19.75 2.95
N GLY A 63 -12.58 -18.65 3.09
CA GLY A 63 -13.66 -18.46 4.06
C GLY A 63 -13.50 -17.17 4.87
N GLU A 64 -14.60 -16.80 5.54
CA GLU A 64 -14.80 -15.51 6.23
C GLU A 64 -13.82 -15.28 7.39
N ASN A 65 -13.62 -16.27 8.27
CA ASN A 65 -12.85 -16.07 9.50
C ASN A 65 -11.34 -16.10 9.24
N ASN A 66 -10.69 -14.93 9.28
CA ASN A 66 -9.26 -14.77 9.01
C ASN A 66 -8.55 -14.02 10.16
N SER A 67 -7.22 -14.05 10.13
CA SER A 67 -6.33 -13.34 11.05
C SER A 67 -5.20 -12.65 10.27
N LEU A 68 -4.82 -11.45 10.70
CA LEU A 68 -3.64 -10.75 10.18
C LEU A 68 -2.37 -11.29 10.85
N VAL A 69 -1.41 -11.75 10.04
CA VAL A 69 -0.14 -12.32 10.51
C VAL A 69 1.03 -11.54 9.92
N ALA A 70 1.97 -11.16 10.79
CA ALA A 70 3.25 -10.59 10.41
C ALA A 70 4.34 -11.66 10.39
N MET A 71 5.21 -11.58 9.39
CA MET A 71 6.42 -12.37 9.26
C MET A 71 7.55 -11.40 8.91
N ASP A 72 8.40 -11.11 9.89
CA ASP A 72 9.50 -10.16 9.75
C ASP A 72 10.83 -10.92 9.58
N PRO A 73 11.43 -10.93 8.37
CA PRO A 73 12.75 -11.52 8.16
C PRO A 73 13.83 -10.75 8.94
N VAL A 74 14.63 -11.48 9.71
CA VAL A 74 15.65 -10.92 10.60
C VAL A 74 16.94 -11.73 10.56
N VAL A 75 18.06 -11.05 10.84
CA VAL A 75 19.34 -11.71 11.09
C VAL A 75 19.46 -12.00 12.58
N LYS A 76 19.66 -13.27 12.95
CA LYS A 76 19.90 -13.68 14.34
C LYS A 76 21.27 -14.38 14.48
N PRO A 77 21.91 -14.32 15.66
CA PRO A 77 23.14 -15.05 15.93
C PRO A 77 22.99 -16.55 15.63
N ASN A 78 24.03 -17.17 15.08
CA ASN A 78 24.03 -18.62 14.88
C ASN A 78 24.25 -19.35 16.21
N THR A 79 23.34 -20.26 16.55
CA THR A 79 23.43 -21.11 17.74
C THR A 79 23.63 -22.60 17.40
N ALA A 80 23.72 -22.95 16.11
CA ALA A 80 23.81 -24.33 15.62
C ALA A 80 25.25 -24.85 15.44
N GLY A 81 26.27 -24.02 15.71
CA GLY A 81 27.68 -24.34 15.48
C GLY A 81 28.12 -24.17 14.02
N GLY A 82 29.34 -24.62 13.69
CA GLY A 82 29.96 -24.43 12.38
C GLY A 82 30.55 -23.01 12.18
N PRO A 83 31.04 -22.69 10.96
CA PRO A 83 31.81 -21.47 10.70
C PRO A 83 30.98 -20.18 10.55
N ARG A 84 29.65 -20.31 10.43
CA ARG A 84 28.74 -19.16 10.25
C ARG A 84 28.51 -18.44 11.58
N THR A 85 28.52 -17.10 11.55
CA THR A 85 28.24 -16.28 12.73
C THR A 85 26.76 -15.92 12.91
N SER A 86 25.98 -15.94 11.81
CA SER A 86 24.57 -15.54 11.81
C SER A 86 23.70 -16.39 10.88
N THR A 87 22.39 -16.29 11.09
CA THR A 87 21.32 -16.97 10.34
C THR A 87 20.23 -15.98 9.94
N MET A 88 19.54 -16.28 8.84
CA MET A 88 18.30 -15.60 8.47
C MET A 88 17.15 -16.37 9.11
N GLN A 89 16.32 -15.68 9.87
CA GLN A 89 15.15 -16.25 10.56
C GLN A 89 13.96 -15.32 10.35
N VAL A 90 12.78 -15.73 10.82
CA VAL A 90 11.55 -14.93 10.75
C VAL A 90 10.98 -14.79 12.16
N ASN A 91 10.69 -13.56 12.57
CA ASN A 91 9.82 -13.34 13.72
C ASN A 91 8.37 -13.37 13.20
N GLN A 92 7.58 -14.34 13.64
CA GLN A 92 6.17 -14.47 13.27
C GLN A 92 5.28 -14.15 14.46
N TYR A 93 4.26 -13.32 14.25
CA TYR A 93 3.29 -12.93 15.28
C TYR A 93 1.97 -12.49 14.64
N ASN A 94 0.87 -12.64 15.38
CA ASN A 94 -0.45 -12.12 14.98
C ASN A 94 -0.55 -10.63 15.28
N ILE A 95 -1.34 -9.92 14.47
CA ILE A 95 -1.77 -8.55 14.73
C ILE A 95 -3.27 -8.61 15.03
N GLY A 96 -3.61 -8.67 16.33
CA GLY A 96 -4.96 -9.03 16.78
C GLY A 96 -5.96 -7.88 16.89
N ASN A 97 -5.58 -6.64 16.57
CA ASN A 97 -6.48 -5.48 16.66
C ASN A 97 -6.25 -4.44 15.54
N GLU A 98 -7.26 -3.63 15.28
CA GLU A 98 -7.30 -2.67 14.16
C GLU A 98 -6.28 -1.53 14.29
N GLN A 99 -6.00 -1.08 15.51
CA GLN A 99 -5.08 0.05 15.74
C GLN A 99 -3.64 -0.33 15.37
N ASP A 100 -3.21 -1.54 15.74
CA ASP A 100 -1.89 -2.08 15.37
C ASP A 100 -1.85 -2.49 13.89
N ALA A 101 -2.99 -2.89 13.31
CA ALA A 101 -3.08 -3.24 11.90
C ALA A 101 -2.91 -2.02 10.98
N ALA A 102 -3.32 -0.83 11.41
CA ALA A 102 -3.06 0.43 10.73
C ALA A 102 -1.57 0.80 10.80
N GLN A 103 -0.80 0.43 9.79
CA GLN A 103 0.67 0.47 9.81
C GLN A 103 1.33 0.98 8.53
N LYS A 104 2.57 1.46 8.69
CA LYS A 104 3.47 1.65 7.55
C LYS A 104 3.84 0.28 6.97
N PHE A 105 4.04 0.21 5.67
CA PHE A 105 4.51 -1.02 5.00
C PHE A 105 6.01 -0.94 4.72
N ASP A 106 6.78 -1.88 5.25
CA ASP A 106 8.16 -2.13 4.86
C ASP A 106 8.18 -3.28 3.83
N PRO A 107 8.60 -3.05 2.57
CA PRO A 107 8.64 -4.08 1.54
C PRO A 107 9.65 -5.21 1.82
N GLY A 108 10.51 -5.09 2.84
CA GLY A 108 11.34 -6.19 3.34
C GLY A 108 10.60 -7.17 4.26
N THR A 109 9.38 -6.83 4.71
CA THR A 109 8.55 -7.66 5.59
C THR A 109 7.44 -8.38 4.82
N ILE A 110 6.82 -9.37 5.46
CA ILE A 110 5.69 -10.13 4.92
C ILE A 110 4.47 -9.88 5.82
N ARG A 111 3.33 -9.59 5.19
CA ARG A 111 2.02 -9.46 5.84
C ARG A 111 1.07 -10.43 5.14
N LEU A 112 0.43 -11.29 5.92
CA LEU A 112 -0.49 -12.31 5.44
C LEU A 112 -1.86 -12.07 6.05
N LEU A 113 -2.91 -12.22 5.23
CA LEU A 113 -4.22 -12.58 5.75
C LEU A 113 -4.33 -14.10 5.66
N SER A 114 -4.50 -14.74 6.82
CA SER A 114 -4.44 -16.19 6.97
C SER A 114 -5.76 -16.71 7.50
N ASN A 115 -6.22 -17.86 7.01
CA ASN A 115 -7.32 -18.59 7.63
C ASN A 115 -6.75 -19.57 8.67
N PRO A 116 -6.95 -19.32 9.97
CA PRO A 116 -6.41 -20.20 11.00
C PRO A 116 -7.16 -21.54 11.10
N ASN A 117 -8.29 -21.70 10.40
CA ASN A 117 -9.15 -22.88 10.45
C ASN A 117 -8.89 -23.87 9.31
N LYS A 118 -8.03 -23.50 8.36
CA LYS A 118 -7.73 -24.32 7.18
C LYS A 118 -6.24 -24.32 6.91
N GLU A 119 -5.71 -25.51 6.69
CA GLU A 119 -4.29 -25.74 6.45
C GLU A 119 -4.12 -26.38 5.07
N ASN A 120 -2.97 -26.10 4.45
CA ASN A 120 -2.52 -26.86 3.30
C ASN A 120 -2.01 -28.24 3.72
N ARG A 121 -1.61 -29.07 2.76
CA ARG A 121 -1.09 -30.44 2.97
C ARG A 121 0.10 -30.54 3.94
N MET A 122 0.79 -29.44 4.21
CA MET A 122 1.95 -29.39 5.12
C MET A 122 1.59 -28.84 6.51
N GLY A 123 0.32 -28.57 6.79
CA GLY A 123 -0.13 -27.99 8.06
C GLY A 123 0.14 -26.49 8.20
N ASN A 124 0.40 -25.79 7.08
CA ASN A 124 0.54 -24.33 7.11
C ASN A 124 -0.83 -23.68 6.87
N PRO A 125 -1.20 -22.61 7.61
CA PRO A 125 -2.45 -21.89 7.36
C PRO A 125 -2.52 -21.37 5.92
N VAL A 126 -3.64 -21.62 5.23
CA VAL A 126 -3.87 -21.08 3.89
C VAL A 126 -3.95 -19.55 3.98
N SER A 127 -3.18 -18.86 3.14
CA SER A 127 -2.98 -17.42 3.29
C SER A 127 -2.87 -16.69 1.95
N TYR A 128 -3.11 -15.38 1.95
CA TYR A 128 -2.66 -14.46 0.90
C TYR A 128 -1.70 -13.44 1.48
N GLN A 129 -0.57 -13.25 0.80
CA GLN A 129 0.37 -12.17 1.08
C GLN A 129 -0.14 -10.86 0.48
N ILE A 130 -0.15 -9.81 1.30
CA ILE A 130 -0.59 -8.46 0.94
C ILE A 130 0.64 -7.58 0.72
N ILE A 131 0.74 -6.96 -0.46
CA ILE A 131 1.86 -6.11 -0.84
C ILE A 131 1.31 -4.77 -1.37
N PRO A 132 1.11 -3.78 -0.48
CA PRO A 132 0.61 -2.45 -0.87
C PRO A 132 1.58 -1.66 -1.75
N TYR A 133 2.87 -2.00 -1.76
CA TYR A 133 3.88 -1.40 -2.61
C TYR A 133 4.77 -2.47 -3.24
N ALA A 134 4.56 -2.72 -4.54
CA ALA A 134 5.33 -3.66 -5.34
C ALA A 134 6.24 -2.95 -6.37
N GLY A 135 6.39 -1.63 -6.25
CA GLY A 135 7.17 -0.79 -7.15
C GLY A 135 6.34 0.31 -7.82
N GLY A 136 7.01 1.17 -8.57
CA GLY A 136 6.41 2.21 -9.38
C GLY A 136 7.48 2.96 -10.18
N THR A 137 7.03 3.80 -11.11
CA THR A 137 7.92 4.53 -12.04
C THR A 137 8.18 5.97 -11.61
N HIS A 138 7.38 6.51 -10.69
CA HIS A 138 7.63 7.76 -9.95
C HIS A 138 8.19 7.50 -8.54
N PRO A 139 8.79 8.52 -7.88
CA PRO A 139 9.23 8.41 -6.48
C PRO A 139 8.08 7.99 -5.55
N VAL A 140 8.32 7.02 -4.68
CA VAL A 140 7.31 6.49 -3.76
C VAL A 140 6.97 7.48 -2.64
N ALA A 141 5.69 7.59 -2.29
CA ALA A 141 5.22 8.25 -1.09
C ALA A 141 5.41 7.34 0.14
N LYS A 142 6.32 7.69 1.05
CA LYS A 142 6.43 7.01 2.37
C LYS A 142 5.19 7.25 3.27
N GLY A 143 4.36 8.21 2.89
CA GLY A 143 3.18 8.68 3.59
C GLY A 143 2.78 10.06 3.07
N ALA A 144 1.99 10.78 3.87
CA ALA A 144 1.58 12.13 3.53
C ALA A 144 2.77 13.10 3.59
N GLN A 145 2.97 13.92 2.55
CA GLN A 145 3.90 15.04 2.54
C GLN A 145 3.25 16.30 3.12
N PHE A 146 2.67 16.15 4.31
CA PHE A 146 1.98 17.21 5.06
C PHE A 146 2.42 17.16 6.52
N ALA A 147 2.48 18.32 7.16
CA ALA A 147 2.66 18.35 8.60
C ALA A 147 1.42 17.74 9.30
N PRO A 148 1.57 17.07 10.45
CA PRO A 148 0.45 16.38 11.10
C PRO A 148 -0.68 17.30 11.57
N ASP A 149 -0.44 18.60 11.69
CA ASP A 149 -1.39 19.65 12.08
C ASP A 149 -2.15 20.26 10.88
N GLU A 150 -1.85 19.82 9.65
CA GLU A 150 -2.57 20.23 8.46
C GLU A 150 -4.00 19.65 8.44
N TRP A 151 -4.97 20.48 8.04
CA TRP A 151 -6.37 20.04 7.93
C TRP A 151 -6.55 18.84 6.99
N ILE A 152 -5.80 18.77 5.91
CA ILE A 152 -5.87 17.64 4.96
C ILE A 152 -5.35 16.35 5.61
N TYR A 153 -4.31 16.45 6.45
CA TYR A 153 -3.76 15.32 7.19
C TYR A 153 -4.78 14.80 8.22
N HIS A 154 -5.40 15.71 8.98
CA HIS A 154 -6.44 15.36 9.96
C HIS A 154 -7.74 14.81 9.36
N ARG A 155 -8.07 15.18 8.12
CA ARG A 155 -9.29 14.74 7.45
C ARG A 155 -9.15 13.38 6.76
N LEU A 156 -7.92 13.00 6.38
CA LEU A 156 -7.67 11.87 5.47
C LEU A 156 -6.52 10.98 6.00
N SER A 157 -6.76 10.28 7.11
CA SER A 157 -5.74 9.46 7.79
C SER A 157 -5.16 8.38 6.88
N PHE A 158 -5.95 7.87 5.93
CA PHE A 158 -5.55 6.81 5.00
C PHE A 158 -4.29 7.14 4.20
N MET A 159 -3.99 8.43 3.99
CA MET A 159 -2.84 8.89 3.19
C MET A 159 -1.50 8.53 3.85
N ASP A 160 -1.47 8.38 5.17
CA ASP A 160 -0.22 8.25 5.91
C ASP A 160 0.11 6.82 6.34
N LYS A 161 -0.69 5.81 6.00
CA LYS A 161 -0.33 4.40 6.26
C LYS A 161 -0.70 3.52 5.10
N GLN A 162 0.18 2.60 4.73
CA GLN A 162 0.05 1.78 3.52
C GLN A 162 -0.83 0.56 3.71
N LEU A 163 -0.92 0.03 4.93
CA LEU A 163 -1.76 -1.11 5.26
C LEU A 163 -2.71 -0.76 6.40
N TRP A 164 -3.98 -1.10 6.20
CA TRP A 164 -5.01 -1.10 7.23
C TRP A 164 -5.77 -2.41 7.14
N VAL A 165 -6.22 -2.93 8.28
CA VAL A 165 -7.19 -4.02 8.33
C VAL A 165 -8.25 -3.65 9.34
N THR A 166 -9.51 -3.77 8.96
CA THR A 166 -10.67 -3.50 9.81
C THR A 166 -11.59 -4.71 9.79
N ARG A 167 -12.50 -4.81 10.76
CA ARG A 167 -13.60 -5.77 10.67
C ARG A 167 -14.52 -5.42 9.52
N TYR A 168 -15.18 -6.42 8.95
CA TYR A 168 -16.16 -6.17 7.90
C TYR A 168 -17.38 -5.41 8.44
N HIS A 169 -17.71 -4.33 7.75
CA HIS A 169 -19.00 -3.66 7.88
C HIS A 169 -19.49 -3.17 6.51
N PRO A 170 -20.74 -3.47 6.09
CA PRO A 170 -21.23 -3.15 4.75
C PRO A 170 -21.30 -1.65 4.46
N GLY A 171 -21.45 -0.84 5.50
CA GLY A 171 -21.49 0.63 5.44
C GLY A 171 -20.12 1.31 5.38
N GLU A 172 -19.03 0.59 5.65
CA GLU A 172 -17.66 1.12 5.66
C GLU A 172 -16.98 0.83 4.33
N ARG A 173 -17.04 1.81 3.43
CA ARG A 173 -16.70 1.59 2.01
C ARG A 173 -15.62 2.51 1.47
N PHE A 174 -15.46 3.69 2.07
CA PHE A 174 -14.67 4.78 1.51
C PHE A 174 -13.59 5.20 2.52
N PRO A 175 -12.30 5.13 2.16
CA PRO A 175 -11.19 5.46 3.07
C PRO A 175 -11.19 6.93 3.51
N GLU A 176 -11.78 7.83 2.72
CA GLU A 176 -11.99 9.26 3.00
C GLU A 176 -13.33 9.57 3.69
N GLY A 177 -14.16 8.55 3.91
CA GLY A 177 -15.50 8.68 4.47
C GLY A 177 -16.59 8.94 3.41
N LYS A 178 -17.84 8.86 3.83
CA LYS A 178 -19.00 8.87 2.91
C LYS A 178 -19.24 10.20 2.22
N TYR A 179 -18.94 11.32 2.88
CA TYR A 179 -19.18 12.68 2.38
C TYR A 179 -17.94 13.56 2.64
N PRO A 180 -16.84 13.37 1.89
CA PRO A 180 -15.54 13.98 2.19
C PRO A 180 -15.47 15.48 1.88
N ASN A 181 -16.41 15.99 1.07
CA ASN A 181 -16.44 17.40 0.69
C ASN A 181 -16.62 18.30 1.92
N ARG A 182 -15.58 19.07 2.24
CA ARG A 182 -15.51 19.95 3.43
C ARG A 182 -15.75 19.24 4.77
N SER A 183 -15.40 17.95 4.86
CA SER A 183 -15.41 17.22 6.13
C SER A 183 -14.59 17.95 7.20
N THR A 184 -15.09 17.99 8.43
CA THR A 184 -14.45 18.66 9.57
C THR A 184 -13.59 17.72 10.42
N HIS A 185 -13.67 16.43 10.17
CA HIS A 185 -12.88 15.37 10.77
C HIS A 185 -12.89 14.14 9.83
N ASP A 186 -12.01 13.18 10.09
CA ASP A 186 -12.02 11.89 9.39
C ASP A 186 -13.31 11.12 9.74
N THR A 187 -13.98 10.59 8.72
CA THR A 187 -15.15 9.70 8.84
C THR A 187 -14.97 8.42 8.01
N GLY A 188 -13.74 8.21 7.54
CA GLY A 188 -13.26 7.07 6.78
C GLY A 188 -12.41 6.17 7.64
N LEU A 189 -11.25 5.76 7.14
CA LEU A 189 -10.36 4.81 7.83
C LEU A 189 -9.90 5.28 9.21
N GLY A 190 -9.74 6.60 9.42
CA GLY A 190 -9.42 7.11 10.75
C GLY A 190 -10.54 6.91 11.78
N GLN A 191 -11.80 6.77 11.32
CA GLN A 191 -12.93 6.39 12.17
C GLN A 191 -13.08 4.87 12.26
N TYR A 192 -13.04 4.16 11.13
CA TYR A 192 -13.30 2.71 11.08
C TYR A 192 -12.33 1.92 11.95
N SER A 193 -11.03 2.24 11.92
CA SER A 193 -10.02 1.51 12.70
C SER A 193 -9.87 2.01 14.16
N LYS A 194 -10.77 2.89 14.62
CA LYS A 194 -10.63 3.56 15.93
C LYS A 194 -11.20 2.73 17.07
N ASP A 195 -12.27 1.98 16.80
CA ASP A 195 -13.00 1.19 17.79
C ASP A 195 -12.16 0.03 18.34
N ASN A 196 -11.05 -0.29 17.65
CA ASN A 196 -10.02 -1.23 18.09
C ASN A 196 -10.59 -2.63 18.32
N GLU A 197 -11.45 -3.06 17.41
CA GLU A 197 -12.04 -4.37 17.53
C GLU A 197 -11.01 -5.48 17.25
N SER A 198 -11.33 -6.71 17.66
CA SER A 198 -10.45 -7.85 17.41
C SER A 198 -10.45 -8.23 15.93
N LEU A 199 -9.24 -8.51 15.42
CA LEU A 199 -8.96 -9.06 14.09
C LEU A 199 -8.58 -10.54 14.13
N ASP A 200 -8.78 -11.22 15.26
CA ASP A 200 -8.47 -12.63 15.39
C ASP A 200 -9.65 -13.49 14.97
N ASN A 201 -9.45 -14.30 13.92
CA ASN A 201 -10.39 -15.30 13.42
C ASN A 201 -11.80 -14.73 13.15
N THR A 202 -11.86 -13.67 12.35
CA THR A 202 -13.08 -12.91 12.03
C THR A 202 -13.09 -12.46 10.57
N ASP A 203 -14.24 -12.01 10.09
CA ASP A 203 -14.37 -11.31 8.80
C ASP A 203 -13.56 -10.00 8.80
N ALA A 204 -12.64 -9.86 7.85
CA ALA A 204 -11.64 -8.80 7.80
C ALA A 204 -11.56 -8.15 6.41
N VAL A 205 -11.54 -6.82 6.41
CA VAL A 205 -11.36 -6.01 5.20
C VAL A 205 -9.95 -5.42 5.21
N VAL A 206 -9.18 -5.71 4.15
CA VAL A 206 -7.86 -5.14 3.92
C VAL A 206 -7.99 -3.83 3.13
N TRP A 207 -7.22 -2.82 3.51
CA TRP A 207 -7.11 -1.59 2.75
C TRP A 207 -5.66 -1.29 2.42
N MET A 208 -5.35 -1.16 1.13
CA MET A 208 -4.01 -0.86 0.66
C MET A 208 -3.92 0.59 0.18
N THR A 209 -3.12 1.42 0.85
CA THR A 209 -2.73 2.74 0.33
C THR A 209 -1.39 2.63 -0.37
N THR A 210 -1.33 3.13 -1.61
CA THR A 210 -0.09 3.29 -2.38
C THR A 210 -0.07 4.67 -3.03
N GLY A 211 1.11 5.22 -3.29
CA GLY A 211 1.18 6.54 -3.89
C GLY A 211 2.57 6.99 -4.29
N THR A 212 2.60 8.11 -5.01
CA THR A 212 3.79 8.75 -5.54
C THR A 212 3.94 10.16 -5.01
N THR A 213 5.18 10.64 -4.94
CA THR A 213 5.48 12.07 -4.84
C THR A 213 5.96 12.53 -6.21
N HIS A 214 5.09 13.25 -6.93
CA HIS A 214 5.35 13.72 -8.29
C HIS A 214 6.09 15.07 -8.24
N VAL A 215 7.40 15.01 -8.49
CA VAL A 215 8.23 16.17 -8.83
C VAL A 215 8.34 16.18 -10.35
N ALA A 216 7.75 17.19 -10.98
CA ALA A 216 7.61 17.26 -12.43
C ALA A 216 8.95 17.40 -13.17
N ARG A 217 8.94 17.10 -14.47
CA ARG A 217 10.08 17.28 -15.39
C ARG A 217 9.60 17.68 -16.79
N ALA A 218 10.50 18.22 -17.62
CA ALA A 218 10.16 18.75 -18.94
C ALA A 218 9.54 17.70 -19.88
N GLU A 219 9.95 16.44 -19.79
CA GLU A 219 9.42 15.35 -20.63
C GLU A 219 7.96 14.97 -20.31
N GLU A 220 7.38 15.55 -19.26
CA GLU A 220 5.97 15.35 -18.87
C GLU A 220 5.06 16.46 -19.43
N TRP A 221 5.63 17.42 -20.20
CA TRP A 221 4.92 18.52 -20.84
C TRP A 221 5.04 18.48 -22.38
N PRO A 222 3.96 18.75 -23.15
CA PRO A 222 2.63 19.21 -22.73
C PRO A 222 1.69 18.11 -22.25
N ILE A 223 2.11 16.85 -22.28
CA ILE A 223 1.31 15.70 -21.85
C ILE A 223 2.23 14.64 -21.22
N MET A 224 1.83 14.14 -20.05
CA MET A 224 2.63 13.21 -19.27
C MET A 224 2.54 11.79 -19.86
N PRO A 225 3.66 11.15 -20.23
CA PRO A 225 3.69 9.71 -20.51
C PRO A 225 3.14 8.91 -19.33
N THR A 226 2.50 7.76 -19.57
CA THR A 226 1.88 7.02 -18.47
C THR A 226 2.90 6.52 -17.45
N GLU A 227 2.72 6.91 -16.20
CA GLU A 227 3.50 6.49 -15.04
C GLU A 227 2.64 5.51 -14.21
N TRP A 228 3.27 4.50 -13.60
CA TRP A 228 2.59 3.37 -12.96
C TRP A 228 3.03 3.16 -11.50
N VAL A 229 2.11 2.66 -10.69
CA VAL A 229 2.39 2.03 -9.39
C VAL A 229 1.76 0.65 -9.33
N HIS A 230 2.42 -0.27 -8.62
CA HIS A 230 2.05 -1.68 -8.59
C HIS A 230 1.73 -2.14 -7.17
N THR A 231 0.73 -3.00 -7.04
CA THR A 231 0.38 -3.70 -5.80
C THR A 231 0.09 -5.17 -6.10
N LEU A 232 0.24 -6.05 -5.10
CA LEU A 232 0.08 -7.49 -5.30
C LEU A 232 -0.65 -8.17 -4.13
N LEU A 233 -1.46 -9.16 -4.49
CA LEU A 233 -1.97 -10.21 -3.61
C LEU A 233 -1.45 -11.55 -4.14
N LYS A 234 -0.70 -12.28 -3.32
CA LYS A 234 -0.09 -13.55 -3.74
C LYS A 234 -0.55 -14.70 -2.85
N PRO A 235 -0.94 -15.86 -3.40
CA PRO A 235 -1.22 -17.03 -2.58
C PRO A 235 0.05 -17.41 -1.80
N TRP A 236 -0.08 -17.61 -0.50
CA TRP A 236 1.00 -17.99 0.40
C TRP A 236 0.60 -19.22 1.18
N ASN A 237 1.19 -20.37 0.85
CA ASN A 237 0.74 -21.67 1.36
C ASN A 237 -0.77 -21.94 1.12
N PHE A 238 -1.44 -21.19 0.24
CA PHE A 238 -2.84 -21.42 -0.10
C PHE A 238 -3.03 -22.73 -0.86
N PHE A 239 -2.04 -23.08 -1.68
CA PHE A 239 -2.01 -24.31 -2.46
C PHE A 239 -1.02 -25.31 -1.85
N ASP A 240 -1.13 -26.56 -2.28
CA ASP A 240 -0.27 -27.67 -1.85
C ASP A 240 1.00 -27.84 -2.70
N GLU A 241 1.04 -27.17 -3.85
CA GLU A 241 2.09 -27.24 -4.87
C GLU A 241 1.98 -26.08 -5.88
N THR A 242 2.84 -26.10 -6.90
CA THR A 242 2.81 -25.13 -8.01
C THR A 242 1.44 -25.13 -8.70
N PRO A 243 0.64 -24.04 -8.64
CA PRO A 243 -0.77 -24.06 -9.04
C PRO A 243 -1.02 -24.24 -10.55
N THR A 244 0.03 -24.16 -11.37
CA THR A 244 -0.03 -24.23 -12.83
C THR A 244 0.57 -25.51 -13.41
N LEU A 245 0.81 -26.55 -12.60
CA LEU A 245 1.27 -27.85 -13.12
C LEU A 245 0.22 -28.56 -14.00
N GLY A 246 -1.05 -28.27 -13.77
CA GLY A 246 -2.17 -28.98 -14.38
C GLY A 246 -2.65 -30.16 -13.53
N ALA A 247 -3.75 -30.78 -13.93
CA ALA A 247 -4.32 -31.91 -13.19
C ALA A 247 -3.43 -33.16 -13.31
N LEU A 248 -3.41 -33.97 -12.24
CA LEU A 248 -2.88 -35.33 -12.31
C LEU A 248 -3.60 -36.11 -13.41
N LYS A 249 -2.85 -36.95 -14.12
CA LYS A 249 -3.45 -37.88 -15.10
C LYS A 249 -4.42 -38.80 -14.35
N LYS A 250 -5.65 -38.95 -14.86
CA LYS A 250 -6.55 -40.00 -14.38
C LYS A 250 -5.96 -41.34 -14.80
N ASP A 251 -5.68 -42.21 -13.85
CA ASP A 251 -5.42 -43.61 -14.15
C ASP A 251 -6.68 -44.23 -14.79
N LYS A 252 -6.48 -45.02 -15.85
CA LYS A 252 -7.56 -45.71 -16.57
C LYS A 252 -8.14 -46.86 -15.75
#